data_AF-A0A1G7P8D9-F1
#
_entry.id   AF-A0A1G7P8D9-F1
#
_cell.length_a   1.000
_cell.length_b   1.000
_cell.length_c   1.000
_cell.angle_alpha   90.00
_cell.angle_beta   90.00
_cell.angle_gamma   90.00
#
_symmetry.space_group_name_H-M   'P 1'
#
loop_
_entity.id
_entity.type
_entity.pdbx_description
1 polymer ?
#
loop_
_entity_poly.entity_id
_entity_poly.type
_entity_poly.pdbx_seq_one_letter_code
_entity_poly.pdbx_strand_id
1 'polypeptide(L)'
;MSYFYPAKEQKGFRQVIPVGEKTAYTGFGLLKLAAGESYGAETKGEEVVLVLLAGKCHITVNGQTFDNLSRKDVFAEKATAVYVPINSRWEVAALSPNLEVAVLSAPAERQFAPFIIRPEDVIFNHRGVLNWQRDVYDIMVANVEGKVDRIVVGETYSFPGQWSSYPSHKHDTQNLPYECQMDEIYYFKVKPTEGFGVQIMYNDDLSLREAYMIKDGDAVALPAGYHPVAAAPGFQVYYLWVMAGPHGRQLTPNDDPKLKWLQNIPAMLK
;
A
#
# COMPACT_ATOMS: atom_id res chain seq x y z
N MET A 1 2.99 -14.60 -16.92
CA MET A 1 4.01 -14.28 -15.89
C MET A 1 3.29 -14.01 -14.59
N SER A 2 3.81 -14.46 -13.44
CA SER A 2 3.14 -14.30 -12.14
C SER A 2 3.06 -12.83 -11.71
N TYR A 3 1.97 -12.44 -11.04
CA TYR A 3 1.83 -11.16 -10.32
C TYR A 3 2.27 -11.23 -8.86
N PHE A 4 2.56 -12.44 -8.37
CA PHE A 4 2.93 -12.73 -6.99
C PHE A 4 4.45 -12.71 -6.78
N TYR A 5 4.87 -12.01 -5.73
CA TYR A 5 6.25 -11.82 -5.33
C TYR A 5 6.44 -12.35 -3.90
N PRO A 6 6.90 -13.60 -3.75
CA PRO A 6 7.09 -14.18 -2.43
C PRO A 6 8.18 -13.44 -1.64
N ALA A 7 7.97 -13.38 -0.33
CA ALA A 7 8.92 -12.87 0.63
C ALA A 7 10.30 -13.52 0.42
N LYS A 8 11.35 -12.73 0.54
CA LYS A 8 12.72 -13.25 0.62
C LYS A 8 13.45 -12.58 1.77
N GLU A 9 14.32 -13.33 2.42
CA GLU A 9 15.28 -12.75 3.34
C GLU A 9 16.16 -11.74 2.59
N GLN A 10 16.37 -10.59 3.20
CA GLN A 10 17.20 -9.52 2.63
C GLN A 10 17.74 -8.61 3.72
N LYS A 11 18.85 -7.95 3.38
CA LYS A 11 19.43 -6.81 4.11
C LYS A 11 19.62 -5.65 3.12
N GLY A 12 19.58 -4.43 3.64
CA GLY A 12 19.62 -3.22 2.82
C GLY A 12 18.34 -3.06 1.99
N PHE A 13 18.46 -2.29 0.90
CA PHE A 13 17.38 -2.04 -0.03
C PHE A 13 17.28 -3.15 -1.08
N ARG A 14 16.04 -3.54 -1.40
CA ARG A 14 15.71 -4.37 -2.56
C ARG A 14 14.49 -3.78 -3.28
N GLN A 15 14.64 -3.51 -4.57
CA GLN A 15 13.49 -3.31 -5.45
C GLN A 15 12.74 -4.64 -5.61
N VAL A 16 11.47 -4.68 -5.24
CA VAL A 16 10.64 -5.90 -5.34
C VAL A 16 9.81 -5.86 -6.62
N ILE A 17 9.14 -4.73 -6.88
CA ILE A 17 8.35 -4.48 -8.08
C ILE A 17 8.79 -3.11 -8.63
N PRO A 18 9.54 -3.04 -9.75
CA PRO A 18 9.88 -1.79 -10.40
C PRO A 18 8.66 -1.17 -11.10
N VAL A 19 8.61 0.17 -11.15
CA VAL A 19 7.67 0.89 -12.02
C VAL A 19 7.92 0.48 -13.48
N GLY A 20 6.83 0.25 -14.23
CA GLY A 20 6.86 -0.09 -15.65
C GLY A 20 7.04 -1.58 -15.95
N GLU A 21 7.16 -2.46 -14.94
CA GLU A 21 7.26 -3.91 -15.16
C GLU A 21 5.90 -4.63 -15.12
N LYS A 22 5.33 -4.83 -13.93
CA LYS A 22 3.98 -5.42 -13.77
C LYS A 22 2.89 -4.38 -13.63
N THR A 23 3.27 -3.21 -13.16
CA THR A 23 2.42 -2.05 -12.96
C THR A 23 3.07 -0.89 -13.71
N ALA A 24 2.28 -0.14 -14.47
CA ALA A 24 2.76 0.97 -15.27
C ALA A 24 3.18 2.18 -14.42
N TYR A 25 2.53 2.39 -13.27
CA TYR A 25 2.66 3.62 -12.48
C TYR A 25 3.10 3.42 -11.02
N THR A 26 3.13 2.20 -10.51
CA THR A 26 3.46 1.96 -9.09
C THR A 26 4.70 1.09 -8.96
N GLY A 27 5.54 1.41 -7.98
CA GLY A 27 6.73 0.68 -7.62
C GLY A 27 6.74 0.36 -6.13
N PHE A 28 7.33 -0.78 -5.79
CA PHE A 28 7.50 -1.24 -4.42
C PHE A 28 8.91 -1.77 -4.18
N GLY A 29 9.55 -1.22 -3.15
CA GLY A 29 10.81 -1.70 -2.60
C GLY A 29 10.72 -1.88 -1.10
N LEU A 30 11.64 -2.68 -0.56
CA LEU A 30 11.74 -2.94 0.87
C LEU A 30 13.16 -2.62 1.34
N LEU A 31 13.29 -1.85 2.42
CA LEU A 31 14.54 -1.48 3.04
C LEU A 31 14.60 -2.07 4.46
N LYS A 32 15.62 -2.90 4.72
CA LYS A 32 15.87 -3.50 6.04
C LYS A 32 17.27 -3.12 6.53
N LEU A 33 17.36 -2.41 7.64
CA LEU A 33 18.62 -1.90 8.19
C LEU A 33 18.78 -2.27 9.67
N ALA A 34 20.01 -2.60 10.06
CA ALA A 34 20.42 -2.71 11.45
C ALA A 34 20.81 -1.33 12.03
N ALA A 35 20.90 -1.23 13.35
CA ALA A 35 21.23 0.02 14.02
C ALA A 35 22.59 0.57 13.56
N GLY A 36 22.64 1.85 13.20
CA GLY A 36 23.84 2.52 12.67
C GLY A 36 24.05 2.36 11.17
N GLU A 37 23.28 1.52 10.47
CA GLU A 37 23.32 1.44 9.01
C GLU A 37 22.48 2.57 8.39
N SER A 38 22.87 2.98 7.19
CA SER A 38 22.09 3.92 6.39
C SER A 38 21.99 3.48 4.93
N TYR A 39 20.93 3.94 4.26
CA TYR A 39 20.73 3.77 2.84
C TYR A 39 20.14 5.05 2.25
N GLY A 40 20.64 5.47 1.10
CA GLY A 40 20.12 6.64 0.39
C GLY A 40 20.06 6.42 -1.11
N ALA A 41 19.13 7.12 -1.76
CA ALA A 41 18.92 7.07 -3.19
C ALA A 41 18.38 8.41 -3.71
N GLU A 42 18.12 8.47 -5.00
CA GLU A 42 17.52 9.61 -5.69
C GLU A 42 16.22 9.16 -6.37
N THR A 43 15.20 10.02 -6.38
CA THR A 43 13.88 9.67 -6.90
C THR A 43 13.77 9.75 -8.43
N LYS A 44 14.64 10.49 -9.12
CA LYS A 44 14.84 10.51 -10.59
C LYS A 44 13.56 10.27 -11.44
N GLY A 45 12.69 11.27 -11.54
CA GLY A 45 11.45 11.17 -12.34
C GLY A 45 10.26 10.52 -11.62
N GLU A 46 10.48 9.95 -10.44
CA GLU A 46 9.43 9.42 -9.57
C GLU A 46 9.27 10.31 -8.33
N GLU A 47 8.10 10.25 -7.69
CA GLU A 47 7.95 10.62 -6.28
C GLU A 47 7.95 9.36 -5.42
N VAL A 48 8.38 9.48 -4.17
CA VAL A 48 8.55 8.34 -3.25
C VAL A 48 7.84 8.59 -1.92
N VAL A 49 7.23 7.56 -1.35
CA VAL A 49 6.73 7.56 0.02
C VAL A 49 7.47 6.48 0.81
N LEU A 50 8.16 6.91 1.87
CA LEU A 50 8.86 6.04 2.80
C LEU A 50 7.95 5.76 3.99
N VAL A 51 7.38 4.55 4.07
CA VAL A 51 6.48 4.15 5.16
C VAL A 51 7.23 3.26 6.14
N LEU A 52 7.30 3.64 7.42
CA LEU A 52 7.87 2.78 8.46
C LEU A 52 6.92 1.59 8.69
N LEU A 53 7.46 0.38 8.54
CA LEU A 53 6.77 -0.87 8.87
C LEU A 53 7.10 -1.30 10.30
N ALA A 54 8.34 -1.10 10.73
CA ALA A 54 8.79 -1.29 12.10
C ALA A 54 10.14 -0.58 12.35
N GLY A 55 10.43 -0.25 13.60
CA GLY A 55 11.73 0.28 14.04
C GLY A 55 11.79 1.80 14.17
N LYS A 56 13.02 2.32 14.26
CA LYS A 56 13.32 3.74 14.50
C LYS A 56 14.38 4.25 13.52
N CYS A 57 14.22 5.48 13.02
CA CYS A 57 15.17 6.07 12.07
C CYS A 57 15.16 7.60 12.07
N HIS A 58 16.17 8.16 11.41
CA HIS A 58 16.12 9.51 10.83
C HIS A 58 15.91 9.38 9.32
N ILE A 59 15.16 10.31 8.74
CA ILE A 59 15.01 10.42 7.28
C ILE A 59 15.41 11.82 6.85
N THR A 60 16.36 11.93 5.92
CA THR A 60 16.80 13.21 5.35
C THR A 60 16.36 13.29 3.89
N VAL A 61 15.76 14.41 3.48
CA VAL A 61 15.35 14.69 2.10
C VAL A 61 15.87 16.06 1.69
N ASN A 62 16.71 16.13 0.65
CA ASN A 62 17.33 17.38 0.17
C ASN A 62 17.94 18.25 1.30
N GLY A 63 18.52 17.62 2.33
CA GLY A 63 19.11 18.29 3.48
C GLY A 63 18.15 18.65 4.61
N GLN A 64 16.83 18.49 4.43
CA GLN A 64 15.86 18.58 5.52
C GLN A 64 15.77 17.24 6.25
N THR A 65 15.98 17.24 7.56
CA THR A 65 15.93 16.02 8.39
C THR A 65 14.62 15.93 9.17
N PHE A 66 14.02 14.73 9.13
CA PHE A 66 12.91 14.29 9.97
C PHE A 66 13.46 13.31 11.01
N ASP A 67 13.58 13.76 12.25
CA ASP A 67 14.29 13.05 13.30
C ASP A 67 13.41 12.14 14.17
N ASN A 68 14.03 11.09 14.73
CA ASN A 68 13.43 10.20 15.73
C ASN A 68 12.08 9.60 15.30
N LEU A 69 11.97 9.25 14.03
CA LEU A 69 10.78 8.60 13.50
C LEU A 69 10.71 7.18 14.03
N SER A 70 9.51 6.72 14.38
CA SER A 70 9.32 5.37 14.86
C SER A 70 7.96 4.80 14.51
N ARG A 71 7.93 3.48 14.39
CA ARG A 71 6.70 2.67 14.45
C ARG A 71 7.07 1.35 15.10
N LYS A 72 6.34 0.92 16.13
CA LYS A 72 6.61 -0.36 16.81
C LYS A 72 6.50 -1.52 15.83
N ASP A 73 5.33 -1.66 15.21
CA ASP A 73 5.05 -2.56 14.09
C ASP A 73 3.70 -2.16 13.46
N VAL A 74 3.39 -2.72 12.30
CA VAL A 74 2.14 -2.42 11.57
C VAL A 74 0.87 -2.77 12.36
N PHE A 75 0.90 -3.74 13.27
CA PHE A 75 -0.29 -4.17 14.02
C PHE A 75 -0.46 -3.45 15.36
N ALA A 76 0.52 -2.65 15.78
CA ALA A 76 0.52 -1.97 17.08
C ALA A 76 0.23 -0.47 16.97
N GLU A 77 0.66 0.16 15.88
CA GLU A 77 0.62 1.62 15.73
C GLU A 77 0.22 2.02 14.30
N LYS A 78 -0.45 3.17 14.17
CA LYS A 78 -0.69 3.79 12.86
C LYS A 78 0.64 4.18 12.20
N ALA A 79 0.62 4.32 10.87
CA ALA A 79 1.80 4.63 10.10
C ALA A 79 2.47 5.98 10.47
N THR A 80 3.80 5.96 10.42
CA THR A 80 4.65 7.14 10.22
C THR A 80 5.22 7.04 8.82
N ALA A 81 5.12 8.09 8.01
CA ALA A 81 5.61 8.09 6.64
C ALA A 81 6.24 9.43 6.24
N VAL A 82 7.17 9.42 5.27
CA VAL A 82 7.77 10.63 4.71
C VAL A 82 7.57 10.65 3.20
N TYR A 83 7.05 11.77 2.70
CA TYR A 83 6.97 12.07 1.28
C TYR A 83 8.29 12.64 0.79
N VAL A 84 8.79 12.08 -0.31
CA VAL A 84 10.02 12.48 -1.00
C VAL A 84 9.64 12.90 -2.42
N PRO A 85 9.81 14.17 -2.78
CA PRO A 85 9.36 14.67 -4.07
C PRO A 85 10.23 14.16 -5.22
N ILE A 86 9.77 14.43 -6.44
CA ILE A 86 10.54 14.21 -7.66
C ILE A 86 11.88 14.94 -7.64
N ASN A 87 12.89 14.31 -8.22
CA ASN A 87 14.26 14.86 -8.34
C ASN A 87 14.88 15.23 -6.98
N SER A 88 14.61 14.40 -5.96
CA SER A 88 15.16 14.55 -4.62
C SER A 88 16.16 13.45 -4.29
N ARG A 89 17.17 13.81 -3.50
CA ARG A 89 18.03 12.86 -2.79
C ARG A 89 17.45 12.61 -1.40
N TRP A 90 17.37 11.36 -1.00
CA TRP A 90 16.93 10.96 0.34
C TRP A 90 17.87 9.96 0.98
N GLU A 91 17.87 9.91 2.31
CA GLU A 91 18.63 8.98 3.12
C GLU A 91 17.84 8.55 4.35
N VAL A 92 17.87 7.26 4.67
CA VAL A 92 17.30 6.66 5.88
C VAL A 92 18.47 6.15 6.72
N ALA A 93 18.57 6.62 7.97
CA ALA A 93 19.57 6.17 8.93
C ALA A 93 18.90 5.44 10.11
N ALA A 94 19.26 4.19 10.35
CA ALA A 94 18.61 3.34 11.32
C ALA A 94 19.11 3.57 12.76
N LEU A 95 18.16 3.72 13.68
CA LEU A 95 18.38 3.89 15.11
C LEU A 95 18.07 2.63 15.92
N SER A 96 17.39 1.65 15.32
CA SER A 96 17.03 0.37 15.94
C SER A 96 17.54 -0.81 15.11
N PRO A 97 17.73 -1.99 15.73
CA PRO A 97 18.33 -3.15 15.05
C PRO A 97 17.46 -3.80 13.97
N ASN A 98 16.18 -3.46 13.91
CA ASN A 98 15.15 -4.09 13.09
C ASN A 98 14.35 -3.08 12.25
N LEU A 99 15.00 -2.03 11.74
CA LEU A 99 14.30 -1.05 10.91
C LEU A 99 13.82 -1.71 9.61
N GLU A 100 12.52 -1.60 9.35
CA GLU A 100 11.90 -2.01 8.10
C GLU A 100 11.08 -0.84 7.53
N VAL A 101 11.41 -0.42 6.31
CA VAL A 101 10.76 0.70 5.61
C VAL A 101 10.30 0.21 4.24
N ALA A 102 9.01 0.42 3.94
CA ALA A 102 8.49 0.28 2.59
C ALA A 102 8.84 1.54 1.78
N VAL A 103 9.39 1.33 0.58
CA VAL A 103 9.74 2.38 -0.36
C VAL A 103 8.74 2.28 -1.51
N LEU A 104 7.72 3.13 -1.48
CA LEU A 104 6.65 3.18 -2.48
C LEU A 104 7.01 4.25 -3.49
N SER A 105 6.86 3.99 -4.78
CA SER A 105 7.18 4.99 -5.81
C SER A 105 6.13 5.06 -6.91
N ALA A 106 6.07 6.22 -7.55
CA ALA A 106 5.25 6.45 -8.74
C ALA A 106 5.89 7.52 -9.64
N PRO A 107 5.74 7.46 -10.97
CA PRO A 107 6.12 8.55 -11.85
C PRO A 107 5.46 9.85 -11.43
N ALA A 108 6.23 10.93 -11.45
CA ALA A 108 5.75 12.27 -11.15
C ALA A 108 6.22 13.26 -12.21
N GLU A 109 5.53 14.38 -12.31
CA GLU A 109 5.81 15.51 -13.19
C GLU A 109 5.84 16.81 -12.40
N ARG A 110 5.10 16.89 -11.29
CA ARG A 110 5.02 18.06 -10.41
C ARG A 110 5.93 17.91 -9.20
N GLN A 111 6.61 18.99 -8.85
CA GLN A 111 7.46 19.05 -7.67
C GLN A 111 6.71 19.69 -6.49
N PHE A 112 6.82 19.05 -5.33
CA PHE A 112 6.27 19.53 -4.06
C PHE A 112 7.36 19.58 -2.98
N ALA A 113 7.03 20.07 -1.79
CA ALA A 113 7.93 20.06 -0.65
C ALA A 113 7.91 18.69 0.06
N PRO A 114 9.05 18.17 0.57
CA PRO A 114 9.04 16.99 1.42
C PRO A 114 8.29 17.27 2.72
N PHE A 115 7.56 16.27 3.22
CA PHE A 115 6.84 16.37 4.49
C PHE A 115 6.71 15.00 5.15
N ILE A 116 6.34 15.03 6.43
CA ILE A 116 6.07 13.84 7.24
C ILE A 116 4.56 13.71 7.49
N ILE A 117 4.07 12.47 7.46
CA ILE A 117 2.80 12.02 8.00
C ILE A 117 3.09 11.32 9.33
N ARG A 118 2.51 11.85 10.41
CA ARG A 118 2.58 11.24 11.73
C ARG A 118 1.33 10.40 12.00
N PRO A 119 1.36 9.50 13.02
CA PRO A 119 0.20 8.69 13.39
C PRO A 119 -1.11 9.47 13.57
N GLU A 120 -1.04 10.70 14.07
CA GLU A 120 -2.18 11.61 14.25
C GLU A 120 -2.76 12.17 12.95
N ASP A 121 -1.97 12.22 11.87
CA ASP A 121 -2.39 12.70 10.54
C ASP A 121 -3.10 11.62 9.72
N VAL A 122 -3.00 10.35 10.15
CA VAL A 122 -3.58 9.18 9.46
C VAL A 122 -5.08 9.06 9.75
N ILE A 123 -5.89 9.14 8.69
CA ILE A 123 -7.36 9.10 8.76
C ILE A 123 -7.83 7.66 8.87
N PHE A 124 -8.65 7.38 9.88
CA PHE A 124 -9.21 6.05 10.15
C PHE A 124 -10.62 5.92 9.55
N ASN A 125 -10.85 4.81 8.86
CA ASN A 125 -12.16 4.45 8.31
C ASN A 125 -12.46 2.98 8.59
N HIS A 126 -13.49 2.71 9.39
CA HIS A 126 -14.06 1.36 9.48
C HIS A 126 -14.99 1.13 8.29
N ARG A 127 -14.83 0.02 7.57
CA ARG A 127 -15.60 -0.30 6.36
C ARG A 127 -16.19 -1.69 6.41
N GLY A 128 -17.34 -1.86 5.76
CA GLY A 128 -18.00 -3.15 5.58
C GLY A 128 -18.92 -3.56 6.73
N VAL A 129 -19.55 -4.72 6.58
CA VAL A 129 -20.42 -5.37 7.56
C VAL A 129 -20.23 -6.89 7.49
N LEU A 130 -20.76 -7.64 8.45
CA LEU A 130 -20.71 -9.11 8.46
C LEU A 130 -19.29 -9.65 8.28
N ASN A 131 -19.05 -10.35 7.16
CA ASN A 131 -17.80 -11.03 6.83
C ASN A 131 -16.90 -10.22 5.87
N TRP A 132 -17.16 -8.91 5.67
CA TRP A 132 -16.25 -8.01 4.95
C TRP A 132 -15.91 -6.72 5.72
N GLN A 133 -15.91 -6.83 7.05
CA GLN A 133 -15.48 -5.76 7.95
C GLN A 133 -13.96 -5.63 7.97
N ARG A 134 -13.49 -4.39 7.92
CA ARG A 134 -12.07 -4.06 7.87
C ARG A 134 -11.83 -2.65 8.37
N ASP A 135 -10.60 -2.43 8.81
CA ASP A 135 -10.12 -1.09 9.14
C ASP A 135 -9.19 -0.59 8.05
N VAL A 136 -9.44 0.60 7.54
CA VAL A 136 -8.63 1.28 6.53
C VAL A 136 -8.03 2.54 7.14
N TYR A 137 -6.73 2.72 6.94
CA TYR A 137 -5.98 3.87 7.42
C TYR A 137 -5.37 4.60 6.22
N ASP A 138 -5.89 5.79 5.94
CA ASP A 138 -5.46 6.60 4.81
C ASP A 138 -4.20 7.38 5.21
N ILE A 139 -3.05 7.00 4.64
CA ILE A 139 -1.75 7.60 4.94
C ILE A 139 -1.54 8.86 4.09
N MET A 140 -1.65 8.71 2.77
CA MET A 140 -1.54 9.79 1.78
C MET A 140 -2.64 9.62 0.72
N VAL A 141 -3.86 10.00 1.08
CA VAL A 141 -5.04 9.94 0.20
C VAL A 141 -5.55 11.36 -0.02
N ALA A 142 -6.76 11.69 0.43
CA ALA A 142 -7.35 13.02 0.31
C ALA A 142 -6.79 14.02 1.34
N ASN A 143 -6.25 13.54 2.46
CA ASN A 143 -5.64 14.34 3.53
C ASN A 143 -4.38 15.13 3.08
N VAL A 144 -3.80 14.76 1.94
CA VAL A 144 -2.60 15.40 1.36
C VAL A 144 -2.84 16.00 -0.03
N GLU A 145 -4.10 16.18 -0.42
CA GLU A 145 -4.43 16.71 -1.75
C GLU A 145 -3.72 18.05 -2.01
N GLY A 146 -3.13 18.18 -3.21
CA GLY A 146 -2.34 19.36 -3.59
C GLY A 146 -0.94 19.45 -2.96
N LYS A 147 -0.46 18.43 -2.24
CA LYS A 147 0.90 18.36 -1.67
C LYS A 147 1.79 17.27 -2.28
N VAL A 148 1.24 16.47 -3.18
CA VAL A 148 1.85 15.31 -3.83
C VAL A 148 1.28 15.18 -5.25
N ASP A 149 1.91 14.44 -6.15
CA ASP A 149 1.51 14.42 -7.56
C ASP A 149 0.42 13.38 -7.87
N ARG A 150 0.76 12.10 -7.85
CA ARG A 150 -0.07 10.96 -8.27
C ARG A 150 -0.20 9.87 -7.21
N ILE A 151 0.81 9.69 -6.36
CA ILE A 151 0.94 8.53 -5.48
C ILE A 151 -0.09 8.51 -4.34
N VAL A 152 -0.93 7.50 -4.31
CA VAL A 152 -1.93 7.30 -3.26
C VAL A 152 -1.50 6.13 -2.39
N VAL A 153 -1.49 6.32 -1.07
CA VAL A 153 -0.98 5.32 -0.13
C VAL A 153 -1.92 5.17 1.05
N GLY A 154 -2.21 3.93 1.42
CA GLY A 154 -2.88 3.61 2.67
C GLY A 154 -2.61 2.18 3.10
N GLU A 155 -3.17 1.80 4.23
CA GLU A 155 -3.04 0.46 4.77
C GLU A 155 -4.40 -0.09 5.21
N THR A 156 -4.56 -1.41 5.15
CA THR A 156 -5.83 -2.07 5.47
C THR A 156 -5.61 -3.32 6.30
N TYR A 157 -6.49 -3.48 7.28
CA TYR A 157 -6.48 -4.58 8.25
C TYR A 157 -7.75 -5.39 8.09
N SER A 158 -7.60 -6.62 7.63
CA SER A 158 -8.66 -7.62 7.60
C SER A 158 -8.63 -8.39 8.91
N PHE A 159 -9.74 -8.41 9.65
CA PHE A 159 -9.84 -9.23 10.85
C PHE A 159 -9.84 -10.72 10.48
N PRO A 160 -9.53 -11.63 11.43
CA PRO A 160 -9.56 -13.06 11.19
C PRO A 160 -10.85 -13.56 10.52
N GLY A 161 -10.72 -14.26 9.39
CA GLY A 161 -11.85 -14.79 8.61
C GLY A 161 -12.66 -13.75 7.80
N GLN A 162 -12.28 -12.47 7.85
CA GLN A 162 -12.95 -11.42 7.09
C GLN A 162 -12.39 -11.28 5.67
N TRP A 163 -13.22 -10.73 4.80
CA TRP A 163 -12.85 -10.28 3.47
C TRP A 163 -12.60 -8.78 3.43
N SER A 164 -11.64 -8.36 2.64
CA SER A 164 -11.37 -6.96 2.36
C SER A 164 -11.17 -6.76 0.86
N SER A 165 -11.07 -5.50 0.45
CA SER A 165 -11.31 -5.10 -0.94
C SER A 165 -12.60 -5.75 -1.49
N TYR A 166 -13.62 -5.85 -0.60
CA TYR A 166 -14.90 -6.52 -0.83
C TYR A 166 -16.10 -5.63 -0.41
N PRO A 167 -17.22 -5.58 -1.16
CA PRO A 167 -17.46 -6.19 -2.48
C PRO A 167 -16.35 -5.90 -3.49
N SER A 168 -16.06 -6.87 -4.35
CA SER A 168 -14.92 -6.77 -5.27
C SER A 168 -15.05 -5.53 -6.14
N HIS A 169 -13.94 -4.84 -6.38
CA HIS A 169 -13.90 -3.64 -7.21
C HIS A 169 -12.63 -3.61 -8.05
N LYS A 170 -12.66 -2.79 -9.11
CA LYS A 170 -11.54 -2.54 -10.01
C LYS A 170 -11.36 -1.04 -10.27
N HIS A 171 -10.20 -0.68 -10.80
CA HIS A 171 -9.85 0.69 -11.18
C HIS A 171 -8.85 0.64 -12.34
N ASP A 172 -9.23 -0.02 -13.43
CA ASP A 172 -8.34 -0.31 -14.56
C ASP A 172 -8.72 0.44 -15.83
N THR A 173 -9.84 1.17 -15.81
CA THR A 173 -10.39 1.88 -16.96
C THR A 173 -10.67 3.34 -16.61
N GLN A 174 -10.19 4.27 -17.44
CA GLN A 174 -10.48 5.69 -17.27
C GLN A 174 -11.92 5.98 -17.72
N ASN A 175 -12.85 6.07 -16.76
CA ASN A 175 -14.27 6.28 -17.03
C ASN A 175 -14.94 7.08 -15.89
N LEU A 176 -14.36 8.22 -15.51
CA LEU A 176 -14.92 9.09 -14.48
C LEU A 176 -16.31 9.63 -14.90
N PRO A 177 -17.28 9.76 -13.96
CA PRO A 177 -17.14 9.59 -12.51
C PRO A 177 -17.37 8.15 -12.01
N TYR A 178 -17.34 7.14 -12.88
CA TYR A 178 -17.66 5.75 -12.52
C TYR A 178 -16.44 4.92 -12.16
N GLU A 179 -15.30 5.18 -12.80
CA GLU A 179 -14.06 4.43 -12.58
C GLU A 179 -12.82 5.31 -12.84
N CYS A 180 -11.83 5.23 -11.95
CA CYS A 180 -10.48 5.75 -12.20
C CYS A 180 -9.57 4.66 -12.79
N GLN A 181 -8.55 5.07 -13.55
CA GLN A 181 -7.48 4.17 -14.01
C GLN A 181 -6.25 4.32 -13.11
N MET A 182 -5.97 3.31 -12.30
CA MET A 182 -4.80 3.22 -11.44
C MET A 182 -4.34 1.77 -11.29
N ASP A 183 -3.04 1.54 -11.37
CA ASP A 183 -2.47 0.26 -11.00
C ASP A 183 -2.21 0.26 -9.49
N GLU A 184 -2.25 -0.90 -8.86
CA GLU A 184 -2.08 -1.04 -7.41
C GLU A 184 -1.04 -2.12 -7.07
N ILE A 185 -0.38 -1.98 -5.92
CA ILE A 185 0.48 -3.02 -5.34
C ILE A 185 0.07 -3.22 -3.90
N TYR A 186 -0.06 -4.48 -3.47
CA TYR A 186 -0.20 -4.86 -2.06
C TYR A 186 1.08 -5.49 -1.52
N TYR A 187 1.49 -5.05 -0.34
CA TYR A 187 2.53 -5.70 0.47
C TYR A 187 1.93 -6.18 1.79
N PHE A 188 2.08 -7.47 2.08
CA PHE A 188 1.34 -8.14 3.15
C PHE A 188 2.16 -8.34 4.42
N LYS A 189 1.50 -8.23 5.56
CA LYS A 189 1.94 -8.77 6.85
C LYS A 189 0.82 -9.65 7.43
N VAL A 190 1.19 -10.69 8.16
CA VAL A 190 0.20 -11.62 8.73
C VAL A 190 0.48 -11.84 10.21
N LYS A 191 -0.57 -11.87 11.03
CA LYS A 191 -0.48 -12.07 12.48
C LYS A 191 -1.45 -13.15 12.96
N PRO A 192 -0.96 -14.22 13.63
CA PRO A 192 0.45 -14.64 13.75
C PRO A 192 1.14 -14.90 12.39
N THR A 193 2.48 -14.84 12.34
CA THR A 193 3.27 -14.90 11.09
C THR A 193 3.23 -16.26 10.40
N GLU A 194 2.87 -17.32 11.12
CA GLU A 194 2.62 -18.66 10.58
C GLU A 194 1.33 -18.73 9.75
N GLY A 195 0.46 -17.72 9.89
CA GLY A 195 -0.80 -17.60 9.17
C GLY A 195 -0.66 -17.39 7.67
N PHE A 196 -1.82 -17.22 7.04
CA PHE A 196 -1.91 -16.88 5.62
C PHE A 196 -3.21 -16.12 5.32
N GLY A 197 -3.30 -15.60 4.11
CA GLY A 197 -4.54 -15.15 3.49
C GLY A 197 -4.59 -15.61 2.04
N VAL A 198 -5.61 -15.19 1.31
CA VAL A 198 -5.72 -15.43 -0.13
C VAL A 198 -5.99 -14.12 -0.85
N GLN A 199 -5.09 -13.72 -1.73
CA GLN A 199 -5.34 -12.68 -2.72
C GLN A 199 -5.99 -13.35 -3.93
N ILE A 200 -7.14 -12.84 -4.37
CA ILE A 200 -7.80 -13.29 -5.59
C ILE A 200 -7.69 -12.15 -6.62
N MET A 201 -7.51 -12.49 -7.89
CA MET A 201 -7.54 -11.54 -9.00
C MET A 201 -8.39 -12.11 -10.13
N TYR A 202 -9.37 -11.35 -10.61
CA TYR A 202 -10.18 -11.76 -11.75
C TYR A 202 -10.74 -10.59 -12.55
N ASN A 203 -11.14 -10.82 -13.80
CA ASN A 203 -11.85 -9.85 -14.63
C ASN A 203 -13.20 -10.43 -15.11
N ASP A 204 -13.99 -9.64 -15.84
CA ASP A 204 -15.37 -10.00 -16.19
C ASP A 204 -15.50 -11.28 -17.04
N ASP A 205 -14.54 -11.52 -17.94
CA ASP A 205 -14.47 -12.68 -18.83
C ASP A 205 -13.61 -13.83 -18.27
N LEU A 206 -13.02 -13.65 -17.08
CA LEU A 206 -12.12 -14.58 -16.41
C LEU A 206 -10.85 -14.93 -17.19
N SER A 207 -10.43 -14.10 -18.15
CA SER A 207 -9.11 -14.25 -18.78
C SER A 207 -7.98 -13.99 -17.76
N LEU A 208 -8.25 -13.16 -16.75
CA LEU A 208 -7.52 -13.11 -15.49
C LEU A 208 -8.34 -13.88 -14.46
N ARG A 209 -7.74 -14.91 -13.84
CA ARG A 209 -8.39 -15.72 -12.80
C ARG A 209 -7.34 -16.43 -11.93
N GLU A 210 -6.70 -15.65 -11.09
CA GLU A 210 -5.58 -16.08 -10.26
C GLU A 210 -5.97 -16.06 -8.78
N ALA A 211 -5.38 -16.96 -7.99
CA ALA A 211 -5.49 -16.94 -6.54
C ALA A 211 -4.14 -17.29 -5.93
N TYR A 212 -3.63 -16.41 -5.07
CA TYR A 212 -2.35 -16.57 -4.41
C TYR A 212 -2.57 -16.73 -2.91
N MET A 213 -2.05 -17.82 -2.35
CA MET A 213 -1.89 -17.94 -0.91
C MET A 213 -0.78 -16.99 -0.47
N ILE A 214 -1.12 -15.96 0.30
CA ILE A 214 -0.19 -14.94 0.77
C ILE A 214 0.32 -15.27 2.18
N LYS A 215 1.60 -14.97 2.44
CA LYS A 215 2.32 -15.11 3.70
C LYS A 215 2.88 -13.74 4.13
N ASP A 216 3.41 -13.69 5.35
CA ASP A 216 4.09 -12.49 5.86
C ASP A 216 5.25 -12.07 4.95
N GLY A 217 5.24 -10.82 4.49
CA GLY A 217 6.28 -10.24 3.65
C GLY A 217 6.12 -10.48 2.14
N ASP A 218 5.03 -11.11 1.69
CA ASP A 218 4.72 -11.26 0.27
C ASP A 218 4.22 -9.93 -0.33
N ALA A 219 4.33 -9.78 -1.65
CA ALA A 219 3.71 -8.70 -2.40
C ALA A 219 2.96 -9.21 -3.64
N VAL A 220 1.95 -8.46 -4.08
CA VAL A 220 1.20 -8.73 -5.31
C VAL A 220 1.04 -7.45 -6.11
N ALA A 221 1.33 -7.53 -7.41
CA ALA A 221 1.04 -6.48 -8.39
C ALA A 221 -0.40 -6.62 -8.93
N LEU A 222 -1.15 -5.53 -8.98
CA LEU A 222 -2.55 -5.48 -9.39
C LEU A 222 -2.70 -4.48 -10.56
N PRO A 223 -2.34 -4.86 -11.79
CA PRO A 223 -2.45 -3.95 -12.94
C PRO A 223 -3.88 -3.77 -13.44
N ALA A 224 -4.77 -4.74 -13.19
CA ALA A 224 -6.15 -4.69 -13.64
C ALA A 224 -7.03 -5.72 -12.92
N GLY A 225 -8.34 -5.60 -13.11
CA GLY A 225 -9.33 -6.53 -12.62
C GLY A 225 -9.71 -6.32 -11.16
N TYR A 226 -10.68 -7.12 -10.73
CA TYR A 226 -11.16 -7.20 -9.37
C TYR A 226 -10.18 -7.96 -8.48
N HIS A 227 -9.93 -7.46 -7.26
CA HIS A 227 -8.83 -7.96 -6.44
C HIS A 227 -9.16 -8.10 -4.93
N PRO A 228 -10.17 -8.90 -4.53
CA PRO A 228 -10.51 -9.08 -3.12
C PRO A 228 -9.45 -9.90 -2.36
N VAL A 229 -9.38 -9.68 -1.05
CA VAL A 229 -8.48 -10.39 -0.12
C VAL A 229 -9.32 -11.12 0.92
N ALA A 230 -9.03 -12.41 1.14
CA ALA A 230 -9.62 -13.21 2.21
C ALA A 230 -8.58 -13.48 3.30
N ALA A 231 -8.84 -13.05 4.54
CA ALA A 231 -8.04 -13.46 5.68
C ALA A 231 -8.43 -14.88 6.12
N ALA A 232 -7.44 -15.74 6.36
CA ALA A 232 -7.74 -17.07 6.90
C ALA A 232 -8.32 -16.96 8.33
N PRO A 233 -9.21 -17.87 8.75
CA PRO A 233 -9.70 -17.89 10.13
C PRO A 233 -8.56 -17.97 11.14
N GLY A 234 -8.63 -17.16 12.19
CA GLY A 234 -7.59 -17.05 13.23
C GLY A 234 -6.41 -16.13 12.90
N PHE A 235 -6.32 -15.58 11.68
CA PHE A 235 -5.18 -14.75 11.26
C PHE A 235 -5.62 -13.37 10.80
N GLN A 236 -5.04 -12.33 11.39
CA GLN A 236 -5.21 -10.96 10.92
C GLN A 236 -4.29 -10.74 9.71
N VAL A 237 -4.85 -10.21 8.62
CA VAL A 237 -4.09 -9.87 7.42
C VAL A 237 -4.02 -8.35 7.29
N TYR A 238 -2.79 -7.84 7.24
CA TYR A 238 -2.47 -6.46 6.92
C TYR A 238 -1.99 -6.39 5.48
N TYR A 239 -2.37 -5.34 4.76
CA TYR A 239 -1.65 -4.93 3.55
C TYR A 239 -1.47 -3.42 3.49
N LEU A 240 -0.23 -3.04 3.17
CA LEU A 240 0.11 -1.71 2.69
C LEU A 240 -0.17 -1.66 1.19
N TRP A 241 -0.87 -0.63 0.75
CA TRP A 241 -1.22 -0.45 -0.65
C TRP A 241 -0.72 0.88 -1.20
N VAL A 242 -0.24 0.82 -2.45
CA VAL A 242 0.15 1.99 -3.24
C VAL A 242 -0.59 1.95 -4.56
N MET A 243 -1.21 3.06 -4.92
CA MET A 243 -1.90 3.26 -6.19
C MET A 243 -1.35 4.48 -6.91
N ALA A 244 -1.30 4.42 -8.24
CA ALA A 244 -1.02 5.58 -9.08
C ALA A 244 -1.54 5.32 -10.48
N GLY A 245 -1.81 6.39 -11.22
CA GLY A 245 -2.29 6.32 -12.59
C GLY A 245 -2.10 7.63 -13.35
N PRO A 246 -2.46 7.66 -14.65
CA PRO A 246 -2.20 8.80 -15.51
C PRO A 246 -3.09 10.02 -15.22
N HIS A 247 -4.24 9.84 -14.56
CA HIS A 247 -5.32 10.83 -14.53
C HIS A 247 -5.56 11.49 -13.16
N GLY A 248 -4.49 11.68 -12.38
CA GLY A 248 -4.54 12.33 -11.07
C GLY A 248 -4.75 11.32 -9.94
N ARG A 249 -5.31 11.79 -8.82
CA ARG A 249 -5.32 11.07 -7.52
C ARG A 249 -6.71 10.63 -7.06
N GLN A 250 -7.75 11.00 -7.79
CA GLN A 250 -9.12 10.73 -7.38
C GLN A 250 -9.39 9.22 -7.35
N LEU A 251 -9.61 8.68 -6.15
CA LEU A 251 -10.01 7.29 -5.98
C LEU A 251 -11.48 7.12 -6.31
N THR A 252 -11.76 6.37 -7.38
CA THR A 252 -13.12 6.02 -7.80
C THR A 252 -13.10 4.57 -8.28
N PRO A 253 -13.00 3.60 -7.35
CA PRO A 253 -13.10 2.19 -7.72
C PRO A 253 -14.52 1.86 -8.19
N ASN A 254 -14.62 0.97 -9.15
CA ASN A 254 -15.87 0.47 -9.71
C ASN A 254 -16.13 -0.95 -9.21
N ASP A 255 -17.19 -1.10 -8.42
CA ASP A 255 -17.60 -2.40 -7.88
C ASP A 255 -18.07 -3.34 -9.00
N ASP A 256 -17.78 -4.63 -8.83
CA ASP A 256 -18.28 -5.71 -9.69
C ASP A 256 -19.81 -5.59 -9.81
N PRO A 257 -20.34 -5.32 -11.02
CA PRO A 257 -21.78 -5.16 -11.22
C PRO A 257 -22.60 -6.34 -10.72
N LYS A 258 -22.04 -7.56 -10.73
CA LYS A 258 -22.69 -8.79 -10.25
C LYS A 258 -22.81 -8.82 -8.72
N LEU A 259 -22.00 -8.03 -8.02
CA LEU A 259 -21.94 -7.96 -6.56
C LEU A 259 -22.54 -6.66 -5.99
N LYS A 260 -22.95 -5.69 -6.83
CA LYS A 260 -23.51 -4.40 -6.38
C LYS A 260 -24.67 -4.51 -5.40
N TRP A 261 -25.47 -5.57 -5.49
CA TRP A 261 -26.58 -5.82 -4.55
C TRP A 261 -26.13 -5.91 -3.07
N LEU A 262 -24.87 -6.26 -2.80
CA LEU A 262 -24.30 -6.33 -1.45
C LEU A 262 -24.26 -4.97 -0.76
N GLN A 263 -24.24 -3.86 -1.51
CA GLN A 263 -24.30 -2.51 -0.95
C GLN A 263 -25.61 -2.24 -0.19
N ASN A 264 -26.67 -2.99 -0.48
CA ASN A 264 -27.96 -2.86 0.21
C ASN A 264 -28.00 -3.58 1.56
N ILE A 265 -27.08 -4.52 1.83
CA ILE A 265 -27.10 -5.36 3.03
C ILE A 265 -26.95 -4.56 4.33
N PRO A 266 -26.06 -3.57 4.46
CA PRO A 266 -25.96 -2.77 5.69
C PRO A 266 -27.27 -2.12 6.12
N ALA A 267 -28.13 -1.72 5.17
CA ALA A 267 -29.43 -1.14 5.47
C ALA A 267 -30.44 -2.18 5.99
N MET A 268 -30.28 -3.45 5.63
CA MET A 268 -31.13 -4.56 6.08
C MET A 268 -30.76 -5.10 7.47
N LEU A 269 -29.56 -4.79 7.98
CA LEU A 269 -29.08 -5.23 9.29
C LEU A 269 -29.41 -4.24 10.43
N LYS A 270 -29.97 -3.07 10.10
CA LYS A 270 -30.44 -2.07 11.06
C LYS A 270 -31.91 -2.32 11.40
#